data_AF-A0A965W372-F1
#
_entry.id   AF-A0A965W372-F1
#
_cell.length_a   1.000
_cell.length_b   1.000
_cell.length_c   1.000
_cell.angle_alpha   90.00
_cell.angle_beta   90.00
_cell.angle_gamma   90.00
#
_symmetry.space_group_name_H-M   'P 1'
#
loop_
_entity.id
_entity.type
_entity.pdbx_description
1 polymer ?
#
loop_
_entity_poly.entity_id
_entity_poly.type
_entity_poly.pdbx_seq_one_letter_code
_entity_poly.pdbx_strand_id
1 'polypeptide(L)'
;MNIQPTSYVQLPLESEANQLEIIVNSFPLFPSEITVIWKLYGEAVSKEGILVIPQSIIDVWGTDDTVVKEYVLQQLDLTAI
;
A
#
# COMPACT_ATOMS: atom_id res chain seq x y z
N MET A 1 -15.48 13.34 8.44
CA MET A 1 -14.12 12.85 8.74
C MET A 1 -13.39 12.82 7.40
N ASN A 2 -12.46 13.73 7.16
CA ASN A 2 -11.70 13.79 5.90
C ASN A 2 -10.48 12.89 6.08
N ILE A 3 -10.50 11.71 5.47
CA ILE A 3 -9.31 10.86 5.36
C ILE A 3 -8.45 11.45 4.25
N GLN A 4 -7.37 12.12 4.64
CA GLN A 4 -6.40 12.68 3.71
C GLN A 4 -5.50 11.52 3.24
N PRO A 5 -5.28 11.31 1.93
CA PRO A 5 -4.35 10.28 1.47
C PRO A 5 -2.93 10.68 1.88
N THR A 6 -2.31 9.84 2.72
CA THR A 6 -0.92 10.03 3.14
C THR A 6 -0.02 9.42 2.08
N SER A 7 0.67 10.27 1.32
CA SER A 7 1.71 9.95 0.34
C SER A 7 1.25 9.60 -1.09
N TYR A 8 1.94 10.21 -2.06
CA TYR A 8 1.75 10.01 -3.50
C TYR A 8 3.11 9.64 -4.08
N VAL A 9 3.22 8.47 -4.70
CA VAL A 9 4.48 7.94 -5.25
C VAL A 9 4.21 7.58 -6.70
N GLN A 10 4.87 8.28 -7.62
CA GLN A 10 4.72 8.09 -9.06
C GLN A 10 5.86 7.18 -9.54
N LEU A 11 5.52 6.02 -10.09
CA LEU A 11 6.49 5.04 -10.58
C LEU A 11 6.18 4.69 -12.04
N PRO A 12 7.19 4.57 -12.91
CA PRO A 12 7.03 3.88 -14.19
C PRO A 12 6.85 2.39 -13.89
N LEU A 13 5.61 1.92 -13.84
CA LEU A 13 5.38 0.48 -13.83
C LEU A 13 5.59 0.00 -15.28
N GLU A 14 6.34 -1.08 -15.45
CA GLU A 14 6.68 -1.55 -16.78
C GLU A 14 5.40 -1.80 -17.61
N SER A 15 5.19 -0.88 -18.55
CA SER A 15 4.28 -0.82 -19.70
C SER A 15 2.81 -0.42 -19.58
N GLU A 16 2.08 -0.49 -18.46
CA GLU A 16 0.65 -0.05 -18.50
C GLU A 16 0.08 0.63 -17.25
N ALA A 17 0.65 0.39 -16.07
CA ALA A 17 0.28 1.10 -14.85
C ALA A 17 1.25 2.27 -14.61
N ASN A 18 0.80 3.39 -14.08
CA ASN A 18 1.63 4.58 -13.83
C ASN A 18 1.40 5.21 -12.44
N GLN A 19 0.44 4.69 -11.69
CA GLN A 19 0.07 5.20 -10.37
C GLN A 19 -0.35 4.06 -9.44
N LEU A 20 0.18 4.08 -8.22
CA LEU A 20 -0.24 3.21 -7.12
C LEU A 20 -0.80 4.09 -5.99
N GLU A 21 -2.06 3.89 -5.66
CA GLU A 21 -2.71 4.47 -4.49
C GLU A 21 -2.80 3.41 -3.38
N ILE A 22 -2.32 3.76 -2.19
CA ILE A 22 -2.35 2.90 -1.01
C ILE A 22 -3.22 3.59 0.04
N ILE A 23 -4.29 2.93 0.45
CA ILE A 23 -5.24 3.42 1.44
C ILE A 23 -5.17 2.50 2.64
N VAL A 24 -4.61 3.00 3.73
CA VAL A 24 -4.51 2.25 4.98
C VAL A 24 -5.76 2.52 5.81
N ASN A 25 -6.47 1.46 6.19
CA ASN A 25 -7.63 1.60 7.07
C ASN A 25 -7.17 2.01 8.48
N SER A 26 -8.03 2.71 9.22
CA SER A 26 -7.73 3.04 10.61
C SER A 26 -7.56 1.77 11.45
N PHE A 27 -6.52 1.74 12.28
CA PHE A 27 -6.18 0.62 13.15
C PHE A 27 -5.86 1.13 14.58
N PRO A 28 -5.99 0.26 15.62
CA PRO A 28 -5.66 0.64 17.00
C PRO A 28 -4.14 0.79 17.20
N LEU A 29 -3.72 1.42 18.30
CA LEU A 29 -2.30 1.58 18.67
C LEU A 29 -1.49 0.27 18.67
N PHE A 30 -2.15 -0.86 18.95
CA PHE A 30 -1.56 -2.19 18.93
C PHE A 30 -2.41 -3.11 18.04
N PRO A 31 -2.22 -3.07 16.72
CA PRO A 31 -3.04 -3.81 15.78
C PRO A 31 -2.59 -5.28 15.64
N SER A 32 -3.55 -6.20 15.64
CA SER A 32 -3.30 -7.61 15.26
C SER A 32 -3.17 -7.80 13.74
N GLU A 33 -3.66 -6.84 12.97
CA GLU A 33 -3.51 -6.75 11.53
C GLU A 33 -3.77 -5.32 11.05
N ILE A 34 -3.19 -4.96 9.90
CA ILE A 34 -3.48 -3.72 9.20
C ILE A 34 -4.06 -4.06 7.84
N THR A 35 -5.28 -3.60 7.58
CA THR A 35 -5.93 -3.75 6.28
C THR A 35 -5.57 -2.58 5.40
N VAL A 36 -5.04 -2.89 4.22
CA VAL A 36 -4.62 -1.94 3.21
C VAL A 36 -5.39 -2.20 1.94
N ILE A 37 -6.00 -1.16 1.38
CA ILE A 37 -6.60 -1.20 0.06
C ILE A 37 -5.58 -0.59 -0.89
N TRP A 38 -5.23 -1.31 -1.96
CA TRP A 38 -4.36 -0.80 -3.00
C TRP A 38 -5.15 -0.64 -4.30
N LYS A 39 -4.80 0.39 -5.05
CA LYS A 39 -5.35 0.64 -6.39
C LYS A 39 -4.22 0.99 -7.34
N LEU A 40 -4.11 0.22 -8.41
CA LEU A 40 -3.19 0.44 -9.51
C LEU A 40 -3.98 1.06 -10.67
N TYR A 41 -3.51 2.21 -11.14
CA TYR A 41 -4.03 2.89 -12.31
C TYR A 41 -2.94 3.03 -13.37
N GLY A 42 -3.36 3.02 -14.63
CA GLY A 42 -2.61 3.54 -15.75
C GLY A 42 -3.45 3.58 -17.01
N GLU A 43 -2.78 3.70 -18.17
CA GLU A 43 -3.42 4.09 -19.42
C GLU A 43 -4.47 3.08 -19.90
N ALA A 44 -4.26 1.79 -19.62
CA ALA A 44 -5.18 0.69 -19.94
C ALA A 44 -5.52 -0.22 -18.74
N VAL A 45 -4.96 0.05 -17.56
CA VAL A 45 -5.06 -0.83 -16.38
C VAL A 45 -5.71 -0.09 -15.21
N SER A 46 -6.76 -0.71 -14.67
CA SER A 46 -7.31 -0.36 -13.35
C SER A 46 -7.49 -1.66 -12.57
N LYS A 47 -6.74 -1.81 -11.48
CA LYS A 47 -6.83 -2.96 -10.57
C LYS A 47 -6.93 -2.45 -9.15
N GLU A 48 -7.75 -3.11 -8.36
CA GLU A 48 -7.81 -2.85 -6.92
C GLU A 48 -7.80 -4.17 -6.16
N GLY A 49 -7.33 -4.10 -4.92
CA GLY A 49 -7.31 -5.26 -4.04
C GLY A 49 -7.16 -4.87 -2.59
N ILE A 50 -7.37 -5.87 -1.73
CA ILE A 50 -7.17 -5.76 -0.30
C ILE A 50 -5.97 -6.61 0.05
N LEU A 51 -5.11 -6.05 0.87
CA LEU A 51 -3.94 -6.70 1.41
C LEU A 51 -3.98 -6.55 2.93
N VAL A 52 -3.70 -7.63 3.64
CA VAL A 52 -3.69 -7.66 5.10
C VAL A 52 -2.24 -7.85 5.55
N ILE A 53 -1.74 -6.89 6.33
CA ILE A 53 -0.43 -6.98 6.97
C ILE A 53 -0.64 -7.68 8.31
N PRO A 54 -0.12 -8.91 8.52
CA PRO A 54 -0.31 -9.63 9.76
C PRO A 54 0.54 -9.05 10.89
N GLN A 55 0.13 -9.29 12.15
CA GLN A 55 0.88 -8.88 13.35
C GLN A 55 2.37 -9.25 13.29
N SER A 56 2.73 -10.42 12.75
CA SER A 56 4.14 -10.83 12.65
C SER A 56 5.02 -9.90 11.81
N ILE A 57 4.44 -9.19 10.83
CA ILE A 57 5.16 -8.19 10.04
C ILE A 57 5.17 -6.86 10.79
N ILE A 58 4.04 -6.50 11.40
CA ILE A 58 3.89 -5.29 12.21
C ILE A 58 4.90 -5.28 13.37
N ASP A 59 5.08 -6.41 14.04
CA ASP A 59 5.99 -6.54 15.18
C ASP A 59 7.46 -6.38 14.78
N VAL A 60 7.82 -6.77 13.54
CA VAL A 60 9.21 -6.75 13.07
C VAL A 60 9.53 -5.42 12.38
N TRP A 61 8.61 -4.90 11.56
CA TRP A 61 8.86 -3.75 10.69
C TRP A 61 8.24 -2.47 11.27
N GLY A 62 7.19 -2.58 12.09
CA GLY A 62 6.44 -1.46 12.63
C GLY A 62 5.16 -1.16 11.85
N THR A 63 4.53 -0.03 12.19
CA THR A 63 3.29 0.47 11.53
C THR A 63 3.52 1.75 10.74
N ASP A 64 4.78 2.11 10.48
CA ASP A 64 5.14 3.33 9.77
C ASP A 64 4.71 3.28 8.29
N ASP A 65 4.38 4.44 7.71
CA ASP A 65 3.91 4.53 6.33
C ASP A 65 4.89 3.93 5.32
N THR A 66 6.20 4.05 5.57
CA THR A 66 7.25 3.47 4.72
C THR A 66 7.18 1.94 4.71
N VAL A 67 6.92 1.32 5.86
CA VAL A 67 6.82 -0.14 6.03
C VAL A 67 5.59 -0.68 5.31
N VAL A 68 4.46 0.00 5.49
CA VAL A 68 3.21 -0.35 4.80
C VAL A 68 3.40 -0.25 3.29
N LYS A 69 4.02 0.83 2.81
CA LYS A 69 4.34 1.03 1.39
C LYS A 69 5.26 -0.07 0.87
N GLU A 70 6.37 -0.36 1.54
CA GLU A 70 7.34 -1.39 1.12
C GLU A 70 6.70 -2.77 1.07
N TYR A 71 5.90 -3.13 2.07
CA TYR A 71 5.20 -4.41 2.09
C TYR A 71 4.21 -4.53 0.93
N VAL A 72 3.42 -3.49 0.65
CA VAL A 72 2.50 -3.49 -0.49
C VAL A 72 3.25 -3.60 -1.82
N LEU A 73 4.36 -2.88 -1.98
CA LEU A 73 5.20 -2.97 -3.18
C LEU A 73 5.76 -4.39 -3.37
N GLN A 74 6.30 -5.02 -2.31
CA GLN A 74 6.80 -6.39 -2.37
C GLN A 74 5.72 -7.41 -2.72
N GLN A 75 4.52 -7.30 -2.12
CA GLN A 75 3.42 -8.23 -2.40
C GLN A 75 2.85 -8.09 -3.81
N LEU A 76 2.98 -6.91 -4.41
CA LEU A 76 2.56 -6.65 -5.79
C LEU A 76 3.69 -6.85 -6.81
N ASP A 77 4.87 -7.28 -6.37
CA ASP A 77 6.10 -7.41 -7.18
C ASP A 77 6.46 -6.10 -7.91
N LEU A 78 6.29 -4.98 -7.22
CA LEU A 78 6.52 -3.63 -7.73
C LEU A 78 7.81 -3.06 -7.13
N THR A 79 8.59 -2.37 -7.95
CA THR A 79 9.82 -1.70 -7.50
C THR A 79 9.59 -0.19 -7.52
N ALA A 80 9.91 0.49 -6.41
CA ALA A 80 9.97 1.95 -6.40
C ALA A 80 11.29 2.42 -7.05
N ILE A 81 11.19 3.37 -7.98
CA ILE A 81 12.28 4.04 -8.69
C ILE A 81 12.48 5.43 -8.09
#